data_AF-A0A2K2EYZ6-F1
#
_entry.id   AF-A0A2K2EYZ6-F1
#
_cell.length_a   1.000
_cell.length_b   1.000
_cell.length_c   1.000
_cell.angle_alpha   90.00
_cell.angle_beta   90.00
_cell.angle_gamma   90.00
#
_symmetry.space_group_name_H-M   'P 1'
#
loop_
_entity.id
_entity.type
_entity.pdbx_description
1 polymer ?
#
loop_
_entity_poly.entity_id
_entity_poly.type
_entity_poly.pdbx_seq_one_letter_code
_entity_poly.pdbx_strand_id
1 'polypeptide(L)'
;MSYGSLSASIVNHFNKVSYTLDGKTYKDIKIFKTDPKNESIAPAVYVNGNKQRMENMNPPGVSSSKVIAKINGNPMEYGQYNDAFYGLYYVNSTLYMDGKQLSGTSDTALNKLHHRYYPCFCVKTDGTVNIRWFTKDNLATALPYCNSIIGSAHPLVFNSMSVFESVVKDDVEGIRIADWSQLDNTDYHFNNGICGGTAAYSANRTFLGHKADGSFFMVCFDVSGIDLRSGAKLMVDLGCDYAVSMDGGGAVKMRVADNYTNGYPYLK
;
A
#
# COMPACT_ATOMS: atom_id res chain seq x y z
N MET A 1 -6.06 1.44 -21.14
CA MET A 1 -7.29 2.20 -20.78
C MET A 1 -6.83 3.38 -19.93
N SER A 2 -7.36 4.59 -20.17
CA SER A 2 -7.04 5.79 -19.38
C SER A 2 -8.35 6.34 -18.85
N TYR A 3 -8.42 6.72 -17.58
CA TYR A 3 -9.63 7.25 -16.95
C TYR A 3 -9.62 8.78 -16.87
N GLY A 4 -8.48 9.36 -16.53
CA GLY A 4 -8.27 10.79 -16.40
C GLY A 4 -6.92 11.20 -16.98
N SER A 5 -6.42 12.37 -16.55
CA SER A 5 -5.16 12.93 -17.02
C SER A 5 -4.35 13.60 -15.91
N LEU A 6 -3.05 13.33 -15.91
CA LEU A 6 -2.07 13.98 -15.04
C LEU A 6 -1.61 15.29 -15.64
N SER A 7 -1.33 16.30 -14.81
CA SER A 7 -0.85 17.61 -15.26
C SER A 7 0.56 17.57 -15.85
N ALA A 8 1.34 16.51 -15.58
CA ALA A 8 2.67 16.30 -16.09
C ALA A 8 3.01 14.80 -16.09
N SER A 9 3.99 14.39 -16.91
CA SER A 9 4.55 13.04 -16.87
C SER A 9 5.30 12.79 -15.57
N ILE A 10 5.21 11.56 -15.04
CA ILE A 10 5.89 11.18 -13.80
C ILE A 10 7.31 10.72 -14.10
N VAL A 11 8.28 11.41 -13.51
CA VAL A 11 9.71 11.06 -13.56
C VAL A 11 10.12 10.34 -12.27
N ASN A 12 11.34 9.80 -12.24
CA ASN A 12 11.86 9.17 -11.02
C ASN A 12 11.93 10.20 -9.88
N HIS A 13 11.77 9.70 -8.67
CA HIS A 13 11.72 10.39 -7.38
C HIS A 13 10.49 11.27 -7.21
N PHE A 14 10.61 12.40 -6.52
CA PHE A 14 9.46 13.18 -6.11
C PHE A 14 8.83 13.98 -7.28
N ASN A 15 7.51 13.95 -7.33
CA ASN A 15 6.69 14.69 -8.26
C ASN A 15 5.54 15.33 -7.46
N LYS A 16 5.17 16.56 -7.85
CA LYS A 16 3.94 17.19 -7.36
C LYS A 16 3.06 17.56 -8.56
N VAL A 17 1.91 16.91 -8.65
CA VAL A 17 1.04 16.97 -9.84
C VAL A 17 -0.41 17.21 -9.45
N SER A 18 -1.23 17.51 -10.46
CA SER A 18 -2.68 17.42 -10.36
C SER A 18 -3.19 16.28 -11.25
N TYR A 19 -4.35 15.73 -10.92
CA TYR A 19 -5.04 14.71 -11.69
C TYR A 19 -6.47 15.16 -11.96
N THR A 20 -6.89 15.14 -13.22
CA THR A 20 -8.26 15.49 -13.62
C THR A 20 -9.01 14.24 -14.06
N LEU A 21 -10.14 13.97 -13.41
CA LEU A 21 -11.01 12.84 -13.67
C LEU A 21 -12.46 13.33 -13.71
N ASP A 22 -13.19 13.00 -14.77
CA ASP A 22 -14.62 13.31 -14.92
C ASP A 22 -14.94 14.80 -14.63
N GLY A 23 -14.05 15.71 -15.07
CA GLY A 23 -14.18 17.16 -14.85
C GLY A 23 -13.75 17.68 -13.47
N LYS A 24 -13.41 16.80 -12.52
CA LYS A 24 -12.88 17.16 -11.19
C LYS A 24 -11.36 17.08 -11.17
N THR A 25 -10.71 18.14 -10.69
CA THR A 25 -9.25 18.17 -10.51
C THR A 25 -8.84 18.00 -9.04
N TYR A 26 -8.05 16.97 -8.78
CA TYR A 26 -7.34 16.71 -7.55
C TYR A 26 -5.97 17.38 -7.63
N LYS A 27 -5.63 18.26 -6.69
CA LYS A 27 -4.42 19.11 -6.74
C LYS A 27 -3.40 18.70 -5.68
N ASP A 28 -2.15 19.10 -5.90
CA ASP A 28 -1.03 18.90 -4.98
C ASP A 28 -0.84 17.43 -4.57
N ILE A 29 -1.09 16.50 -5.49
CA ILE A 29 -0.83 15.07 -5.30
C ILE A 29 0.68 14.87 -5.25
N LYS A 30 1.16 14.24 -4.18
CA LYS A 30 2.57 13.92 -3.98
C LYS A 30 2.81 12.51 -4.45
N ILE A 31 3.72 12.34 -5.40
CA ILE A 31 4.07 11.03 -5.96
C ILE A 31 5.58 10.86 -5.87
N PHE A 32 6.03 9.79 -5.23
CA PHE A 32 7.41 9.34 -5.34
C PHE A 32 7.45 8.10 -6.22
N LYS A 33 8.23 8.13 -7.29
CA LYS A 33 8.47 6.98 -8.17
C LYS A 33 9.90 6.48 -7.97
N THR A 34 10.11 5.19 -7.75
CA THR A 34 11.49 4.66 -7.66
C THR A 34 12.17 4.59 -9.03
N ASP A 35 13.50 4.67 -9.06
CA ASP A 35 14.28 4.20 -10.21
C ASP A 35 14.31 2.67 -10.23
N PRO A 36 13.63 2.01 -11.18
CA PRO A 36 13.52 0.54 -11.20
C PRO A 36 14.86 -0.18 -11.35
N LYS A 37 15.91 0.52 -11.81
CA LYS A 37 17.24 -0.09 -11.97
C LYS A 37 17.99 -0.25 -10.65
N ASN A 38 17.72 0.60 -9.67
CA ASN A 38 18.60 0.78 -8.51
C ASN A 38 17.87 0.82 -7.16
N GLU A 39 16.55 0.97 -7.18
CA GLU A 39 15.75 1.27 -5.99
C GLU A 39 14.63 0.25 -5.80
N SER A 40 14.38 -0.09 -4.54
CA SER A 40 13.39 -1.09 -4.14
C SER A 40 12.51 -0.55 -3.01
N ILE A 41 11.54 -1.36 -2.58
CA ILE A 41 10.68 -1.07 -1.43
C ILE A 41 10.76 -2.18 -0.39
N ALA A 42 10.59 -1.82 0.88
CA ALA A 42 10.43 -2.74 2.00
C ALA A 42 9.60 -2.09 3.12
N PRO A 43 8.85 -2.87 3.91
CA PRO A 43 8.10 -2.32 5.04
C PRO A 43 9.04 -1.97 6.20
N ALA A 44 8.75 -0.86 6.88
CA ALA A 44 9.37 -0.53 8.16
C ALA A 44 8.46 -1.02 9.29
N VAL A 45 8.90 -2.03 10.02
CA VAL A 45 8.13 -2.67 11.10
C VAL A 45 8.84 -2.46 12.44
N TYR A 46 8.09 -2.07 13.46
CA TYR A 46 8.59 -1.83 14.82
C TYR A 46 7.60 -2.42 15.83
N VAL A 47 8.09 -3.22 16.78
CA VAL A 47 7.27 -4.00 17.74
C VAL A 47 7.58 -3.64 19.20
N ASN A 48 8.22 -2.50 19.45
CA ASN A 48 8.69 -2.08 20.78
C ASN A 48 7.59 -1.46 21.68
N GLY A 49 6.31 -1.66 21.35
CA GLY A 49 5.16 -1.25 22.16
C GLY A 49 4.88 0.26 22.21
N ASN A 50 5.54 1.08 21.38
CA ASN A 50 5.31 2.53 21.31
C ASN A 50 5.18 3.01 19.87
N LYS A 51 4.28 3.98 19.62
CA LYS A 51 4.25 4.76 18.37
C LYS A 51 5.64 5.28 18.03
N GLN A 52 6.02 5.09 16.77
CA GLN A 52 7.25 5.63 16.22
C GLN A 52 6.95 6.76 15.25
N ARG A 53 7.75 7.82 15.29
CA ARG A 53 7.75 8.82 14.24
C ARG A 53 8.32 8.17 12.98
N MET A 54 7.68 8.40 11.84
CA MET A 54 8.13 7.91 10.53
C MET A 54 9.62 8.17 10.25
N GLU A 55 10.16 9.28 10.76
CA GLU A 55 11.57 9.63 10.60
C GLU A 55 12.53 8.62 11.21
N ASN A 56 12.14 8.02 12.34
CA ASN A 56 12.93 7.05 13.09
C ASN A 56 12.71 5.62 12.60
N MET A 57 11.71 5.38 11.74
CA MET A 57 11.37 4.04 11.26
C MET A 57 12.12 3.72 9.98
N ASN A 58 12.93 2.66 9.98
CA ASN A 58 13.58 2.12 8.78
C ASN A 58 13.24 0.63 8.64
N PRO A 59 13.24 0.07 7.42
CA PRO A 59 13.08 -1.36 7.24
C PRO A 59 14.14 -2.14 8.04
N PRO A 60 13.76 -3.24 8.74
CA PRO A 60 14.72 -4.12 9.39
C PRO A 60 15.84 -4.54 8.44
N GLY A 61 17.09 -4.45 8.90
CA GLY A 61 18.28 -4.77 8.08
C GLY A 61 18.72 -3.67 7.10
N VAL A 62 18.01 -2.54 7.02
CA VAL A 62 18.35 -1.43 6.11
C VAL A 62 18.85 -0.21 6.90
N SER A 63 20.04 0.28 6.54
CA SER A 63 20.59 1.51 7.11
C SER A 63 19.70 2.72 6.79
N SER A 64 19.54 3.64 7.75
CA SER A 64 18.79 4.89 7.57
C SER A 64 19.33 5.72 6.39
N SER A 65 20.64 5.68 6.14
CA SER A 65 21.28 6.39 5.02
C SER A 65 20.90 5.87 3.64
N LYS A 66 20.29 4.69 3.56
CA LYS A 66 19.79 4.08 2.32
C LYS A 66 18.30 4.34 2.09
N VAL A 67 17.60 4.94 3.06
CA VAL A 67 16.19 5.24 2.92
C VAL A 67 16.00 6.64 2.34
N ILE A 68 15.57 6.69 1.08
CA ILE A 68 15.42 7.92 0.30
C ILE A 68 13.99 8.47 0.28
N ALA A 69 13.00 7.64 0.61
CA ALA A 69 11.61 8.03 0.72
C ALA A 69 10.84 7.11 1.68
N LYS A 70 9.78 7.64 2.29
CA LYS A 70 8.86 6.97 3.21
C LYS A 70 7.46 7.52 3.01
N ILE A 71 6.47 6.64 3.15
CA ILE A 71 5.06 6.98 3.37
C ILE A 71 4.55 6.26 4.60
N ASN A 72 3.38 6.66 5.12
CA ASN A 72 2.75 5.94 6.21
C ASN A 72 2.30 4.53 5.77
N GLY A 73 2.25 3.62 6.74
CA GLY A 73 1.87 2.23 6.54
C GLY A 73 0.36 1.98 6.64
N ASN A 74 0.01 0.71 6.91
CA ASN A 74 -1.36 0.24 7.16
C ASN A 74 -1.96 0.86 8.45
N PRO A 75 -3.30 0.79 8.67
CA PRO A 75 -3.91 1.21 9.90
C PRO A 75 -3.31 0.51 11.12
N MET A 76 -3.41 1.20 12.24
CA MET A 76 -2.96 0.71 13.54
C MET A 76 -4.06 0.95 14.59
N GLU A 77 -4.02 0.17 15.67
CA GLU A 77 -4.79 0.49 16.86
C GLU A 77 -4.24 1.78 17.50
N TYR A 78 -5.13 2.65 17.98
CA TYR A 78 -4.77 3.88 18.66
C TYR A 78 -5.13 3.78 20.15
N GLY A 79 -4.14 3.76 21.04
CA GLY A 79 -4.39 3.78 22.48
C GLY A 79 -3.12 3.87 23.32
N GLN A 80 -3.20 4.51 24.50
CA GLN A 80 -2.06 4.83 25.38
C GLN A 80 -1.12 3.64 25.72
N TYR A 81 -1.59 2.38 25.53
CA TYR A 81 -0.85 1.16 25.84
C TYR A 81 -1.03 0.02 24.81
N ASN A 82 -1.72 0.24 23.69
CA ASN A 82 -2.14 -0.82 22.75
C ASN A 82 -1.75 -0.51 21.29
N ASP A 83 -0.81 0.42 21.07
CA ASP A 83 -0.42 0.82 19.72
C ASP A 83 0.21 -0.35 18.96
N ALA A 84 -0.53 -0.90 18.00
CA ALA A 84 -0.14 -2.03 17.18
C ALA A 84 -0.56 -1.79 15.73
N PHE A 85 0.38 -1.91 14.79
CA PHE A 85 0.02 -1.96 13.37
C PHE A 85 -0.86 -3.17 13.11
N TYR A 86 -1.82 -3.08 12.20
CA TYR A 86 -2.59 -4.23 11.74
C TYR A 86 -2.00 -4.85 10.47
N GLY A 87 -2.34 -6.11 10.23
CA GLY A 87 -2.00 -6.84 9.01
C GLY A 87 -0.74 -7.69 9.14
N LEU A 88 -0.38 -8.36 8.05
CA LEU A 88 0.76 -9.26 7.95
C LEU A 88 1.93 -8.60 7.23
N TYR A 89 3.14 -8.78 7.75
CA TYR A 89 4.37 -8.25 7.17
C TYR A 89 5.46 -9.32 7.17
N TYR A 90 6.34 -9.23 6.18
CA TYR A 90 7.54 -10.04 6.08
C TYR A 90 8.67 -9.18 5.56
N VAL A 91 9.79 -9.14 6.28
CA VAL A 91 10.97 -8.39 5.89
C VAL A 91 12.17 -8.93 6.64
N ASN A 92 13.32 -8.99 5.97
CA ASN A 92 14.56 -9.49 6.55
C ASN A 92 14.38 -10.85 7.24
N SER A 93 13.75 -11.77 6.49
CA SER A 93 13.45 -13.15 6.93
C SER A 93 12.60 -13.29 8.20
N THR A 94 11.92 -12.21 8.61
CA THR A 94 11.12 -12.18 9.84
C THR A 94 9.67 -11.88 9.51
N LEU A 95 8.76 -12.68 10.07
CA LEU A 95 7.31 -12.47 9.98
C LEU A 95 6.82 -11.61 11.13
N TYR A 96 5.89 -10.72 10.83
CA TYR A 96 5.21 -9.88 11.80
C TYR A 96 3.71 -9.84 11.51
N MET A 97 2.89 -9.79 12.54
CA MET A 97 1.44 -9.64 12.41
C MET A 97 0.86 -8.91 13.62
N ASP A 98 -0.04 -7.96 13.38
CA ASP A 98 -0.81 -7.27 14.42
C ASP A 98 0.05 -6.80 15.62
N GLY A 99 1.11 -6.03 15.33
CA GLY A 99 2.01 -5.47 16.34
C GLY A 99 3.04 -6.44 16.93
N LYS A 100 3.13 -7.68 16.43
CA LYS A 100 4.01 -8.72 17.01
C LYS A 100 4.96 -9.30 15.98
N GLN A 101 6.18 -9.63 16.41
CA GLN A 101 7.06 -10.55 15.69
C GLN A 101 6.59 -11.98 15.93
N LEU A 102 6.53 -12.77 14.86
CA LEU A 102 6.07 -14.16 14.91
C LEU A 102 7.24 -15.14 14.98
N SER A 103 6.97 -16.32 15.52
CA SER A 103 7.91 -17.45 15.57
C SER A 103 8.14 -18.12 14.21
N GLY A 104 7.27 -17.86 13.22
CA GLY A 104 7.31 -18.46 11.88
C GLY A 104 5.92 -18.72 11.33
N THR A 105 5.82 -19.57 10.30
CA THR A 105 4.55 -19.91 9.63
C THR A 105 3.66 -20.88 10.43
N SER A 106 4.19 -21.48 11.51
CA SER A 106 3.43 -22.30 12.45
C SER A 106 2.69 -21.49 13.53
N ASP A 107 3.03 -20.21 13.70
CA ASP A 107 2.54 -19.36 14.78
C ASP A 107 1.00 -19.33 14.84
N THR A 108 0.43 -19.40 16.04
CA THR A 108 -1.03 -19.43 16.23
C THR A 108 -1.71 -18.11 15.88
N ALA A 109 -0.99 -16.98 15.88
CA ALA A 109 -1.54 -15.68 15.47
C ALA A 109 -2.08 -15.72 14.03
N LEU A 110 -1.47 -16.55 13.17
CA LEU A 110 -1.85 -16.73 11.77
C LEU A 110 -3.24 -17.36 11.58
N ASN A 111 -3.84 -17.93 12.64
CA ASN A 111 -5.21 -18.46 12.58
C ASN A 111 -6.26 -17.35 12.33
N LYS A 112 -5.89 -16.07 12.50
CA LYS A 112 -6.74 -14.91 12.16
C LYS A 112 -6.75 -14.57 10.68
N LEU A 113 -5.87 -15.17 9.88
CA LEU A 113 -5.83 -14.92 8.44
C LEU A 113 -7.04 -15.56 7.75
N HIS A 114 -7.71 -14.82 6.87
CA HIS A 114 -8.86 -15.27 6.08
C HIS A 114 -9.01 -14.39 4.83
N HIS A 115 -9.95 -14.76 3.94
CA HIS A 115 -10.14 -14.08 2.64
C HIS A 115 -10.52 -12.60 2.74
N ARG A 116 -10.98 -12.09 3.89
CA ARG A 116 -11.32 -10.67 4.11
C ARG A 116 -10.43 -9.97 5.13
N TYR A 117 -9.33 -10.63 5.50
CA TYR A 117 -8.29 -10.00 6.29
C TYR A 117 -7.56 -8.94 5.45
N TYR A 118 -6.60 -8.23 6.05
CA TYR A 118 -5.82 -7.20 5.37
C TYR A 118 -5.11 -7.75 4.13
N PRO A 119 -5.30 -7.16 2.94
CA PRO A 119 -4.55 -7.52 1.75
C PRO A 119 -3.05 -7.30 1.95
N CYS A 120 -2.26 -8.18 1.34
CA CYS A 120 -0.81 -8.19 1.44
C CYS A 120 -0.20 -7.85 0.08
N PHE A 121 0.48 -6.71 -0.02
CA PHE A 121 1.28 -6.34 -1.18
C PHE A 121 2.61 -7.10 -1.12
N CYS A 122 2.73 -8.14 -1.93
CA CYS A 122 3.82 -9.10 -1.90
C CYS A 122 4.85 -8.76 -2.96
N VAL A 123 6.03 -8.28 -2.54
CA VAL A 123 7.19 -8.12 -3.42
C VAL A 123 7.91 -9.44 -3.49
N LYS A 124 7.99 -10.03 -4.68
CA LYS A 124 8.62 -11.34 -4.90
C LYS A 124 10.13 -11.22 -5.04
N THR A 125 10.81 -12.35 -4.92
CA THR A 125 12.28 -12.45 -5.07
C THR A 125 12.77 -12.11 -6.47
N ASP A 126 11.91 -12.21 -7.49
CA ASP A 126 12.19 -11.80 -8.88
C ASP A 126 11.90 -10.31 -9.15
N GLY A 127 11.49 -9.56 -8.13
CA GLY A 127 11.13 -8.14 -8.24
C GLY A 127 9.69 -7.87 -8.65
N THR A 128 8.93 -8.88 -9.12
CA THR A 128 7.51 -8.72 -9.45
C THR A 128 6.65 -8.59 -8.19
N VAL A 129 5.43 -8.10 -8.37
CA VAL A 129 4.46 -7.94 -7.28
C VAL A 129 3.21 -8.79 -7.51
N ASN A 130 2.54 -9.19 -6.43
CA ASN A 130 1.13 -9.57 -6.45
C ASN A 130 0.45 -9.07 -5.15
N ILE A 131 -0.87 -8.95 -5.13
CA ILE A 131 -1.67 -8.74 -3.92
C ILE A 131 -2.26 -10.08 -3.50
N ARG A 132 -2.15 -10.44 -2.23
CA ARG A 132 -2.67 -11.72 -1.71
C ARG A 132 -3.45 -11.54 -0.41
N TRP A 133 -4.44 -12.41 -0.24
CA TRP A 133 -5.06 -12.68 1.05
C TRP A 133 -4.53 -14.02 1.53
N PHE A 134 -3.62 -13.97 2.49
CA PHE A 134 -3.06 -15.20 3.02
C PHE A 134 -4.08 -15.92 3.89
N THR A 135 -3.98 -17.23 3.90
CA THR A 135 -4.44 -18.12 4.96
C THR A 135 -3.21 -18.72 5.62
N LYS A 136 -3.37 -19.36 6.78
CA LYS A 136 -2.24 -20.06 7.41
C LYS A 136 -1.62 -21.10 6.48
N ASP A 137 -2.46 -21.82 5.73
CA ASP A 137 -2.05 -22.93 4.88
C ASP A 137 -1.28 -22.47 3.64
N ASN A 138 -1.70 -21.37 3.01
CA ASN A 138 -1.06 -20.89 1.78
C ASN A 138 0.19 -20.02 2.04
N LEU A 139 0.35 -19.46 3.24
CA LEU A 139 1.48 -18.60 3.59
C LEU A 139 2.81 -19.36 3.51
N ALA A 140 2.88 -20.56 4.07
CA ALA A 140 4.11 -21.35 4.10
C ALA A 140 4.65 -21.67 2.69
N THR A 141 3.75 -21.94 1.75
CA THR A 141 4.10 -22.22 0.35
C THR A 141 4.53 -20.96 -0.40
N ALA A 142 3.93 -19.81 -0.09
CA ALA A 142 4.21 -18.55 -0.77
C ALA A 142 5.47 -17.83 -0.27
N LEU A 143 5.75 -17.92 1.04
CA LEU A 143 6.79 -17.15 1.71
C LEU A 143 8.19 -17.28 1.07
N PRO A 144 8.65 -18.48 0.62
CA PRO A 144 9.95 -18.62 -0.04
C PRO A 144 10.13 -17.79 -1.32
N TYR A 145 9.02 -17.38 -1.95
CA TYR A 145 9.02 -16.55 -3.16
C TYR A 145 8.84 -15.06 -2.87
N CYS A 146 8.67 -14.67 -1.60
CA CYS A 146 8.52 -13.29 -1.18
C CYS A 146 9.86 -12.72 -0.71
N ASN A 147 10.29 -11.61 -1.30
CA ASN A 147 11.34 -10.78 -0.72
C ASN A 147 10.80 -9.98 0.48
N SER A 148 9.58 -9.45 0.34
CA SER A 148 8.88 -8.79 1.44
C SER A 148 7.36 -8.86 1.28
N ILE A 149 6.65 -8.82 2.39
CA ILE A 149 5.19 -8.67 2.45
C ILE A 149 4.88 -7.36 3.17
N ILE A 150 4.07 -6.50 2.55
CA ILE A 150 3.62 -5.24 3.10
C ILE A 150 2.11 -5.33 3.34
N GLY A 151 1.69 -5.28 4.61
CA GLY A 151 0.27 -5.21 4.96
C GLY A 151 -0.36 -3.91 4.45
N SER A 152 -1.59 -4.00 3.94
CA SER A 152 -2.32 -2.88 3.34
C SER A 152 -3.81 -2.95 3.65
N ALA A 153 -4.51 -1.83 3.47
CA ALA A 153 -5.90 -1.70 3.91
C ALA A 153 -6.87 -2.23 2.86
N HIS A 154 -6.69 -1.81 1.61
CA HIS A 154 -7.61 -2.12 0.52
C HIS A 154 -6.88 -2.29 -0.80
N PRO A 155 -7.26 -3.25 -1.66
CA PRO A 155 -6.76 -3.33 -3.02
C PRO A 155 -7.33 -2.18 -3.86
N LEU A 156 -6.56 -1.70 -4.84
CA LEU A 156 -6.97 -0.66 -5.78
C LEU A 156 -6.85 -1.16 -7.23
N VAL A 157 -5.70 -1.76 -7.55
CA VAL A 157 -5.39 -2.28 -8.89
C VAL A 157 -4.88 -3.69 -8.76
N PHE A 158 -5.36 -4.58 -9.62
CA PHE A 158 -4.92 -5.96 -9.70
C PHE A 158 -4.84 -6.39 -11.16
N ASN A 159 -3.67 -6.88 -11.57
CA ASN A 159 -3.36 -7.23 -12.95
C ASN A 159 -3.72 -6.09 -13.93
N SER A 160 -3.25 -4.87 -13.63
CA SER A 160 -3.47 -3.64 -14.41
C SER A 160 -4.93 -3.17 -14.55
N MET A 161 -5.86 -3.76 -13.78
CA MET A 161 -7.27 -3.38 -13.79
C MET A 161 -7.68 -2.77 -12.44
N SER A 162 -8.48 -1.71 -12.49
CA SER A 162 -9.13 -1.17 -11.28
C SER A 162 -10.10 -2.22 -10.73
N VAL A 163 -9.96 -2.56 -9.45
CA VAL A 163 -10.82 -3.56 -8.78
C VAL A 163 -12.27 -3.08 -8.63
N PHE A 164 -12.52 -1.79 -8.82
CA PHE A 164 -13.85 -1.17 -8.70
C PHE A 164 -14.54 -0.92 -10.05
N GLU A 165 -13.79 -0.94 -11.17
CA GLU A 165 -14.34 -0.72 -12.53
C GLU A 165 -14.47 -2.01 -13.34
N SER A 166 -13.95 -3.12 -12.81
CA SER A 166 -13.91 -4.40 -13.51
C SER A 166 -14.19 -5.54 -12.55
N VAL A 167 -14.72 -6.65 -13.09
CA VAL A 167 -14.89 -7.88 -12.32
C VAL A 167 -13.53 -8.56 -12.23
N VAL A 168 -12.75 -8.19 -11.22
CA VAL A 168 -11.43 -8.77 -10.97
C VAL A 168 -11.52 -9.81 -9.87
N LYS A 169 -10.84 -10.94 -10.06
CA LYS A 169 -10.77 -12.06 -9.12
C LYS A 169 -9.32 -12.33 -8.76
N ASP A 170 -9.08 -12.83 -7.55
CA ASP A 170 -7.75 -13.27 -7.16
C ASP A 170 -7.36 -14.56 -7.91
N ASP A 171 -6.06 -14.81 -8.02
CA ASP A 171 -5.52 -15.93 -8.79
C ASP A 171 -5.52 -17.26 -8.01
N VAL A 172 -5.82 -17.25 -6.70
CA VAL A 172 -5.68 -18.41 -5.80
C VAL A 172 -7.03 -19.09 -5.57
N GLU A 173 -8.02 -18.34 -5.10
CA GLU A 173 -9.35 -18.84 -4.75
C GLU A 173 -10.41 -18.47 -5.79
N GLY A 174 -10.10 -17.54 -6.71
CA GLY A 174 -11.05 -17.06 -7.73
C GLY A 174 -12.18 -16.20 -7.14
N ILE A 175 -11.97 -15.69 -5.94
CA ILE A 175 -12.87 -14.80 -5.23
C ILE A 175 -12.78 -13.41 -5.86
N ARG A 176 -13.94 -12.77 -6.06
CA ARG A 176 -13.98 -11.41 -6.57
C ARG A 176 -13.34 -10.46 -5.56
N ILE A 177 -12.49 -9.56 -6.05
CA ILE A 177 -11.74 -8.66 -5.18
C ILE A 177 -12.67 -7.60 -4.59
N ALA A 178 -13.37 -6.82 -5.43
CA ALA A 178 -14.27 -5.76 -4.98
C ALA A 178 -15.43 -5.53 -5.96
N ASP A 179 -16.48 -4.87 -5.47
CA ASP A 179 -17.55 -4.28 -6.27
C ASP A 179 -17.93 -2.92 -5.65
N TRP A 180 -17.83 -1.85 -6.43
CA TRP A 180 -18.17 -0.52 -5.95
C TRP A 180 -19.65 -0.38 -5.54
N SER A 181 -20.55 -1.11 -6.21
CA SER A 181 -21.97 -1.09 -5.89
C SER A 181 -22.33 -1.94 -4.66
N GLN A 182 -21.39 -2.77 -4.19
CA GLN A 182 -21.59 -3.71 -3.09
C GLN A 182 -20.36 -3.77 -2.17
N LEU A 183 -19.92 -2.62 -1.64
CA LEU A 183 -18.71 -2.52 -0.80
C LEU A 183 -18.75 -3.37 0.48
N ASP A 184 -19.94 -3.74 0.95
CA ASP A 184 -20.13 -4.53 2.17
C ASP A 184 -20.41 -6.02 1.90
N ASN A 185 -20.34 -6.48 0.63
CA ASN A 185 -20.54 -7.88 0.29
C ASN A 185 -19.44 -8.76 0.93
N THR A 186 -19.87 -9.72 1.74
CA THR A 186 -18.97 -10.58 2.53
C THR A 186 -18.38 -11.75 1.74
N ASP A 187 -18.84 -11.98 0.52
CA ASP A 187 -18.32 -13.02 -0.37
C ASP A 187 -17.10 -12.53 -1.16
N TYR A 188 -16.78 -11.23 -1.10
CA TYR A 188 -15.64 -10.62 -1.78
C TYR A 188 -14.48 -10.38 -0.82
N HIS A 189 -13.26 -10.28 -1.34
CA HIS A 189 -12.09 -9.96 -0.51
C HIS A 189 -12.18 -8.58 0.14
N PHE A 190 -12.79 -7.60 -0.54
CA PHE A 190 -12.89 -6.24 -0.07
C PHE A 190 -13.66 -6.17 1.26
N ASN A 191 -13.07 -5.46 2.23
CA ASN A 191 -13.64 -5.25 3.54
C ASN A 191 -13.66 -3.76 3.87
N ASN A 192 -14.79 -3.11 3.58
CA ASN A 192 -14.98 -1.68 3.82
C ASN A 192 -14.74 -1.27 5.29
N GLY A 193 -14.95 -2.20 6.23
CA GLY A 193 -14.77 -1.98 7.67
C GLY A 193 -13.33 -1.71 8.12
N ILE A 194 -12.31 -2.15 7.37
CA ILE A 194 -10.88 -2.03 7.73
C ILE A 194 -10.47 -0.56 8.04
N CYS A 195 -11.11 0.42 7.38
CA CYS A 195 -10.90 1.85 7.64
C CYS A 195 -12.22 2.56 7.96
N GLY A 196 -13.06 1.93 8.79
CA GLY A 196 -14.29 2.54 9.30
C GLY A 196 -15.35 2.82 8.23
N GLY A 197 -15.41 2.04 7.15
CA GLY A 197 -16.41 2.19 6.09
C GLY A 197 -16.15 3.37 5.16
N THR A 198 -14.91 3.88 5.10
CA THR A 198 -14.65 5.16 4.45
C THR A 198 -14.43 5.11 2.95
N ALA A 199 -14.52 3.95 2.30
CA ALA A 199 -14.07 3.76 0.92
C ALA A 199 -14.68 4.74 -0.09
N ALA A 200 -15.96 5.09 0.09
CA ALA A 200 -16.72 6.00 -0.77
C ALA A 200 -16.56 7.49 -0.44
N TYR A 201 -15.91 7.84 0.68
CA TYR A 201 -15.70 9.24 1.05
C TYR A 201 -14.39 9.77 0.50
N SER A 202 -14.45 11.02 0.02
CA SER A 202 -13.26 11.81 -0.27
C SER A 202 -12.54 12.11 1.04
N ALA A 203 -11.40 11.48 1.25
CA ALA A 203 -10.58 11.64 2.45
C ALA A 203 -9.10 11.71 2.06
N ASN A 204 -8.24 12.16 2.98
CA ASN A 204 -6.82 12.03 2.76
C ASN A 204 -6.44 10.55 2.64
N ARG A 205 -5.64 10.19 1.63
CA ARG A 205 -5.25 8.80 1.34
C ARG A 205 -3.75 8.69 1.05
N THR A 206 -3.22 7.51 1.35
CA THR A 206 -1.90 7.07 0.91
C THR A 206 -2.05 5.79 0.11
N PHE A 207 -1.44 5.73 -1.07
CA PHE A 207 -1.43 4.55 -1.93
C PHE A 207 0.00 4.07 -2.19
N LEU A 208 0.12 2.77 -2.40
CA LEU A 208 1.33 2.10 -2.85
C LEU A 208 1.01 1.36 -4.14
N GLY A 209 1.83 1.54 -5.17
CA GLY A 209 1.71 0.85 -6.45
C GLY A 209 3.02 0.26 -6.92
N HIS A 210 2.92 -0.72 -7.81
CA HIS A 210 4.00 -1.26 -8.61
C HIS A 210 3.59 -1.19 -10.08
N LYS A 211 4.58 -1.05 -10.95
CA LYS A 211 4.41 -1.10 -12.40
C LYS A 211 5.34 -2.18 -12.95
N ALA A 212 4.90 -2.88 -14.00
CA ALA A 212 5.64 -3.99 -14.61
C ALA A 212 7.06 -3.66 -15.09
N ASP A 213 7.43 -2.37 -15.17
CA ASP A 213 8.82 -1.94 -15.42
C ASP A 213 9.73 -2.01 -14.19
N GLY A 214 9.22 -2.50 -13.05
CA GLY A 214 9.91 -2.65 -11.77
C GLY A 214 9.84 -1.42 -10.86
N SER A 215 9.18 -0.34 -11.28
CA SER A 215 9.09 0.88 -10.47
C SER A 215 7.94 0.78 -9.45
N PHE A 216 8.17 1.39 -8.29
CA PHE A 216 7.18 1.54 -7.23
C PHE A 216 6.70 2.98 -7.15
N PHE A 217 5.43 3.17 -6.84
CA PHE A 217 4.80 4.47 -6.64
C PHE A 217 4.32 4.60 -5.20
N MET A 218 4.79 5.63 -4.50
CA MET A 218 4.23 6.07 -3.23
C MET A 218 3.41 7.34 -3.49
N VAL A 219 2.11 7.32 -3.22
CA VAL A 219 1.21 8.42 -3.57
C VAL A 219 0.49 8.93 -2.32
N CYS A 220 0.52 10.23 -2.07
CA CYS A 220 -0.18 10.85 -0.94
C CYS A 220 -1.12 11.97 -1.41
N PHE A 221 -2.33 11.93 -0.87
CA PHE A 221 -3.36 12.95 -0.99
C PHE A 221 -3.59 13.58 0.37
N ASP A 222 -2.82 14.60 0.74
CA ASP A 222 -2.98 15.30 2.02
C ASP A 222 -3.66 16.67 1.92
N VAL A 223 -3.98 17.12 0.70
CA VAL A 223 -4.66 18.39 0.42
C VAL A 223 -6.05 18.19 -0.16
N SER A 224 -6.18 17.49 -1.29
CA SER A 224 -7.44 17.48 -2.06
C SER A 224 -8.41 16.34 -1.71
N GLY A 225 -7.99 15.37 -0.88
CA GLY A 225 -8.72 14.12 -0.60
C GLY A 225 -9.09 13.31 -1.85
N ILE A 226 -9.36 12.02 -1.69
CA ILE A 226 -9.86 11.15 -2.77
C ILE A 226 -10.60 9.94 -2.19
N ASP A 227 -11.64 9.48 -2.88
CA ASP A 227 -12.28 8.20 -2.61
C ASP A 227 -11.48 7.05 -3.26
N LEU A 228 -11.69 5.80 -2.82
CA LEU A 228 -10.87 4.68 -3.29
C LEU A 228 -11.09 4.33 -4.77
N ARG A 229 -12.28 4.59 -5.33
CA ARG A 229 -12.57 4.31 -6.74
C ARG A 229 -11.82 5.27 -7.65
N SER A 230 -11.90 6.57 -7.37
CA SER A 230 -11.14 7.60 -8.08
C SER A 230 -9.63 7.39 -7.91
N GLY A 231 -9.20 6.97 -6.72
CA GLY A 231 -7.81 6.61 -6.44
C GLY A 231 -7.33 5.41 -7.26
N ALA A 232 -8.13 4.34 -7.36
CA ALA A 232 -7.82 3.18 -8.18
C ALA A 232 -7.66 3.55 -9.67
N LYS A 233 -8.53 4.41 -10.20
CA LYS A 233 -8.40 4.95 -11.56
C LYS A 233 -7.08 5.69 -11.77
N LEU A 234 -6.67 6.55 -10.83
CA LEU A 234 -5.35 7.19 -10.89
C LEU A 234 -4.23 6.16 -10.93
N MET A 235 -4.26 5.13 -10.07
CA MET A 235 -3.21 4.13 -10.03
C MET A 235 -3.12 3.33 -11.35
N VAL A 236 -4.25 3.08 -12.02
CA VAL A 236 -4.26 2.53 -13.39
C VAL A 236 -3.63 3.51 -14.39
N ASP A 237 -3.95 4.80 -14.32
CA ASP A 237 -3.40 5.82 -15.22
C ASP A 237 -1.90 6.09 -15.00
N LEU A 238 -1.39 5.82 -13.79
CA LEU A 238 0.05 5.74 -13.50
C LEU A 238 0.71 4.50 -14.11
N GLY A 239 -0.08 3.58 -14.65
CA GLY A 239 0.36 2.34 -15.28
C GLY A 239 0.66 1.23 -14.28
N CYS A 240 0.09 1.27 -13.07
CA CYS A 240 0.34 0.23 -12.08
C CYS A 240 -0.28 -1.11 -12.51
N ASP A 241 0.45 -2.20 -12.34
CA ASP A 241 -0.09 -3.55 -12.47
C ASP A 241 -0.74 -4.03 -11.16
N TYR A 242 -0.22 -3.57 -10.01
CA TYR A 242 -0.78 -3.80 -8.69
C TYR A 242 -0.71 -2.52 -7.85
N ALA A 243 -1.78 -2.24 -7.10
CA ALA A 243 -1.80 -1.11 -6.17
C ALA A 243 -2.75 -1.35 -4.99
N VAL A 244 -2.41 -0.76 -3.84
CA VAL A 244 -3.14 -0.85 -2.59
C VAL A 244 -3.25 0.51 -1.91
N SER A 245 -4.28 0.67 -1.08
CA SER A 245 -4.41 1.76 -0.13
C SER A 245 -3.79 1.39 1.21
N MET A 246 -3.17 2.38 1.83
CA MET A 246 -2.62 2.36 3.18
C MET A 246 -3.55 3.16 4.12
N ASP A 247 -3.10 3.45 5.34
CA ASP A 247 -3.85 4.32 6.26
C ASP A 247 -4.04 5.73 5.68
N GLY A 248 -5.16 6.36 6.01
CA GLY A 248 -5.58 7.66 5.49
C GLY A 248 -5.74 8.72 6.57
N GLY A 249 -6.56 9.73 6.28
CA GLY A 249 -6.90 10.78 7.23
C GLY A 249 -5.68 11.56 7.73
N GLY A 250 -5.56 11.73 9.05
CA GLY A 250 -4.45 12.45 9.68
C GLY A 250 -3.10 11.71 9.65
N ALA A 251 -3.08 10.43 9.25
CA ALA A 251 -1.85 9.65 9.16
C ALA A 251 -1.09 9.86 7.84
N VAL A 252 -1.73 10.46 6.82
CA VAL A 252 -1.11 10.67 5.51
C VAL A 252 0.14 11.53 5.64
N LYS A 253 1.27 10.93 5.30
CA LYS A 253 2.56 11.62 5.30
C LYS A 253 3.50 10.98 4.27
N MET A 254 4.26 11.84 3.60
CA MET A 254 5.40 11.45 2.79
C MET A 254 6.64 12.18 3.31
N ARG A 255 7.75 11.45 3.40
CA ARG A 255 9.09 12.01 3.58
C ARG A 255 9.95 11.54 2.44
N VAL A 256 10.78 12.41 1.92
CA VAL A 256 11.77 12.06 0.91
C VAL A 256 13.15 12.46 1.51
N ALA A 257 14.27 12.19 0.84
CA ALA A 257 15.56 12.81 1.14
C ALA A 257 15.86 14.03 0.24
N ASP A 258 16.72 14.96 0.69
CA ASP A 258 17.06 16.23 0.02
C ASP A 258 17.40 16.09 -1.47
N ASN A 259 18.21 15.09 -1.83
CA ASN A 259 18.66 14.89 -3.21
C ASN A 259 17.63 14.22 -4.14
N TYR A 260 16.43 13.94 -3.64
CA TYR A 260 15.40 13.15 -4.32
C TYR A 260 14.08 13.93 -4.51
N THR A 261 14.10 15.25 -4.34
CA THR A 261 12.90 16.11 -4.43
C THR A 261 12.61 16.64 -5.80
N ASN A 262 13.51 16.48 -6.77
CA ASN A 262 13.42 17.16 -8.07
C ASN A 262 13.21 18.69 -7.93
N GLY A 263 13.88 19.31 -6.96
CA GLY A 263 13.87 20.76 -6.76
C GLY A 263 12.65 21.33 -6.03
N TYR A 264 11.72 20.49 -5.58
CA TYR A 264 10.62 20.94 -4.73
C TYR A 264 11.12 21.22 -3.30
N PRO A 265 10.78 22.39 -2.70
CA PRO A 265 11.17 22.71 -1.33
C PRO A 265 10.51 21.75 -0.32
N TYR A 266 11.30 21.32 0.68
CA TYR A 266 11.01 20.16 1.53
C TYR A 266 9.81 20.26 2.48
N LEU A 267 9.20 19.09 2.72
CA LEU A 267 8.30 18.75 3.84
C LEU A 267 9.04 17.76 4.77
N LYS A 268 9.53 18.19 5.93
CA LYS A 268 10.14 17.29 6.94
C LYS A 268 9.05 16.54 7.74
#